data_AF-A0A8K0TK75-F1
#
_entry.id   AF-A0A8K0TK75-F1
#
_cell.length_a   1.000
_cell.length_b   1.000
_cell.length_c   1.000
_cell.angle_alpha   90.00
_cell.angle_beta   90.00
_cell.angle_gamma   90.00
#
_symmetry.space_group_name_H-M   'P 1'
#
loop_
_entity.id
_entity.type
_entity.pdbx_description
1 polymer ?
#
loop_
_entity_poly.entity_id
_entity_poly.type
_entity_poly.pdbx_seq_one_letter_code
_entity_poly.pdbx_strand_id
1 'polypeptide(L)'
;MDYQNRAGSKFGGGGVASHSATNADRRERLRKLALETIDLDKDPYFFKNHVGSFECRLCLTVHQNDGSYLAHTQGKKHQTNLARRAAREQKEGKARDGIDPATGLPLGVAAAGPRRNLVKIGRPGYKITKIRDPSSRQQGLLFQLQFPDIAPDVEPKWQVMNAFTQRIEEPDRNFQYLLVAAEPYETCGFKIPARELDKRDDKQFSFWDPDAKEFWVQVMFMSEREERYGAAPGLSSRR
;
A
#
# COMPACT_ATOMS: atom_id res chain seq x y z
N MET A 1 -19.58 79.61 19.37
CA MET A 1 -19.22 78.22 19.68
C MET A 1 -19.40 77.43 18.41
N ASP A 2 -18.31 76.88 17.87
CA ASP A 2 -18.31 76.12 16.63
C ASP A 2 -18.78 74.67 16.90
N TYR A 3 -19.84 74.25 16.23
CA TYR A 3 -20.51 72.96 16.41
C TYR A 3 -20.13 71.92 15.34
N GLN A 4 -19.23 72.25 14.41
CA GLN A 4 -18.99 71.42 13.22
C GLN A 4 -18.13 70.17 13.48
N ASN A 5 -17.39 70.09 14.59
CA ASN A 5 -16.49 68.96 14.88
C ASN A 5 -16.84 68.20 16.16
N ARG A 6 -18.14 68.04 16.48
CA ARG A 6 -18.56 67.18 17.59
C ARG A 6 -18.76 65.75 17.08
N ALA A 7 -17.75 64.90 17.25
CA ALA A 7 -17.88 63.45 17.10
C ALA A 7 -18.78 62.90 18.23
N GLY A 8 -20.10 63.12 18.10
CA GLY A 8 -21.11 62.67 19.03
C GLY A 8 -22.11 61.80 18.29
N SER A 9 -22.28 60.56 18.77
CA SER A 9 -23.31 59.66 18.26
C SER A 9 -24.69 60.32 18.40
N LYS A 10 -25.56 60.12 17.40
CA LYS A 10 -26.95 60.59 17.46
C LYS A 10 -27.64 60.02 18.71
N PHE A 11 -28.52 60.81 19.34
CA PHE A 11 -29.34 60.36 20.47
C PHE A 11 -30.14 59.11 20.05
N GLY A 12 -29.94 57.98 20.74
CA GLY A 12 -30.52 56.68 20.41
C GLY A 12 -29.69 55.79 19.46
N GLY A 13 -28.65 56.33 18.81
CA GLY A 13 -27.63 55.56 18.11
C GLY A 13 -26.49 55.29 19.07
N GLY A 14 -26.36 54.06 19.56
CA GLY A 14 -25.25 53.65 20.44
C GLY A 14 -23.89 54.18 19.95
N GLY A 15 -23.03 54.56 20.90
CA GLY A 15 -21.76 55.23 20.63
C GLY A 15 -20.91 54.57 19.53
N VAL A 16 -20.03 55.35 18.90
CA VAL A 16 -19.08 54.83 17.89
C VAL A 16 -18.23 53.74 18.52
N ALA A 17 -18.25 52.54 17.93
CA ALA A 17 -17.50 51.39 18.42
C ALA A 17 -16.01 51.73 18.54
N SER A 18 -15.40 51.37 19.67
CA SER A 18 -13.98 51.59 19.89
C SER A 18 -13.13 50.84 18.85
N HIS A 19 -11.92 51.33 18.59
CA HIS A 19 -10.99 50.70 17.64
C HIS A 19 -10.67 49.22 17.99
N SER A 20 -10.73 48.85 19.28
CA SER A 20 -10.58 47.46 19.70
C SER A 20 -11.78 46.59 19.32
N ALA A 21 -13.01 47.12 19.45
CA ALA A 21 -14.23 46.42 19.10
C ALA A 21 -14.35 46.18 17.59
N THR A 22 -14.04 47.20 16.78
CA THR A 22 -14.07 47.07 15.31
C THR A 22 -13.02 46.09 14.78
N ASN A 23 -11.84 46.03 15.40
CA ASN A 23 -10.81 45.05 15.04
C ASN A 23 -11.12 43.62 15.51
N ALA A 24 -11.85 43.45 16.62
CA ALA A 24 -12.33 42.15 17.05
C ALA A 24 -13.37 41.60 16.06
N ASP A 25 -14.35 42.42 15.70
CA ASP A 25 -15.39 42.06 14.72
C ASP A 25 -14.80 41.74 13.34
N ARG A 26 -13.84 42.55 12.86
CA ARG A 26 -13.12 42.26 11.61
C ARG A 26 -12.42 40.90 11.65
N ARG A 27 -11.76 40.55 12.76
CA ARG A 27 -11.08 39.25 12.90
C ARG A 27 -12.06 38.08 12.93
N GLU A 28 -13.19 38.23 13.60
CA GLU A 28 -14.24 37.21 13.63
C GLU A 28 -14.86 36.99 12.24
N ARG A 29 -15.10 38.08 11.50
CA ARG A 29 -15.63 38.00 10.13
C ARG A 29 -14.67 37.29 9.17
N LEU A 30 -13.38 37.63 9.22
CA LEU A 30 -12.36 36.96 8.40
C LEU A 30 -12.24 35.47 8.75
N ARG A 31 -12.38 35.12 10.02
CA ARG A 31 -12.42 33.72 10.48
C ARG A 31 -13.62 32.97 9.90
N LYS A 32 -14.82 33.56 9.90
CA LYS A 32 -16.02 32.94 9.30
C LYS A 32 -15.86 32.69 7.79
N LEU A 33 -15.34 33.68 7.06
CA LEU A 33 -15.05 33.54 5.62
C LEU A 33 -14.02 32.44 5.32
N ALA A 34 -13.01 32.28 6.19
CA ALA A 34 -12.02 31.21 6.04
C ALA A 34 -12.60 29.81 6.32
N LEU A 35 -13.51 29.69 7.29
CA LEU A 35 -14.21 28.43 7.59
C LEU A 35 -15.21 28.01 6.50
N GLU A 36 -15.77 28.96 5.75
CA GLU A 36 -16.62 28.67 4.59
C GLU A 36 -15.82 28.06 3.42
N THR A 37 -14.53 28.39 3.32
CA THR A 37 -13.66 27.92 2.22
C THR A 37 -12.86 26.68 2.58
N ILE A 38 -12.53 26.47 3.85
CA ILE A 38 -11.69 25.36 4.32
C ILE A 38 -12.44 24.58 5.40
N ASP A 39 -12.75 23.33 5.07
CA ASP A 39 -13.35 22.36 5.99
C ASP A 39 -12.27 21.70 6.84
N LEU A 40 -12.26 22.02 8.14
CA LEU A 40 -11.25 21.55 9.09
C LEU A 40 -11.32 20.05 9.36
N ASP A 41 -12.50 19.43 9.24
CA ASP A 41 -12.68 18.01 9.51
C ASP A 41 -12.04 17.13 8.42
N LYS A 42 -11.76 17.71 7.25
CA LYS A 42 -11.04 17.05 6.15
C LYS A 42 -9.52 17.10 6.30
N ASP A 43 -8.98 17.91 7.20
CA ASP A 43 -7.54 17.94 7.46
C ASP A 43 -7.12 16.72 8.31
N PRO A 44 -6.30 15.80 7.78
CA PRO A 44 -5.89 14.59 8.51
C PRO A 44 -5.11 14.87 9.81
N TYR A 45 -4.51 16.06 9.92
CA TYR A 45 -3.68 16.46 11.04
C TYR A 45 -4.41 17.33 12.06
N PHE A 46 -5.68 17.67 11.81
CA PHE A 46 -6.53 18.38 12.74
C PHE A 46 -7.02 17.45 13.86
N PHE A 47 -7.08 17.98 15.07
CA PHE A 47 -7.65 17.30 16.21
C PHE A 47 -8.22 18.32 17.19
N LYS A 48 -9.40 18.02 17.74
CA LYS A 48 -10.02 18.83 18.78
C LYS A 48 -10.00 18.03 20.08
N ASN A 49 -9.33 18.57 21.09
CA ASN A 49 -9.28 17.93 22.40
C ASN A 49 -10.64 18.02 23.10
N HIS A 50 -10.83 17.14 24.10
CA HIS A 50 -11.98 17.16 24.99
C HIS A 50 -12.13 18.48 25.78
N VAL A 51 -11.04 19.23 25.97
CA VAL A 51 -11.03 20.56 26.62
C VAL A 51 -11.45 21.68 25.64
N GLY A 52 -11.60 21.39 24.34
CA GLY A 52 -11.96 22.36 23.32
C GLY A 52 -10.79 23.08 22.66
N SER A 53 -9.54 22.78 23.05
CA SER A 53 -8.33 23.25 22.35
C SER A 53 -8.13 22.53 21.02
N PHE A 54 -7.51 23.22 20.06
CA PHE A 54 -7.23 22.68 18.72
C PHE A 54 -5.77 22.27 18.60
N GLU A 55 -5.49 21.08 18.10
CA GLU A 55 -4.12 20.56 18.00
C GLU A 55 -3.75 20.22 16.56
N CYS A 56 -2.49 20.48 16.20
CA CYS A 56 -1.88 20.00 14.97
C CYS A 56 -1.01 18.77 15.25
N ARG A 57 -1.49 17.58 14.87
CA ARG A 57 -0.74 16.32 15.06
C ARG A 57 0.55 16.25 14.24
N LEU A 58 0.66 17.03 13.16
CA LEU A 58 1.88 17.11 12.37
C LEU A 58 3.00 17.89 13.08
N CYS A 59 2.65 18.96 13.79
CA CYS A 59 3.60 19.87 14.42
C CYS A 59 3.67 19.76 15.94
N LEU A 60 2.76 18.99 16.57
CA LEU A 60 2.59 18.87 18.01
C LEU A 60 2.39 20.23 18.68
N THR A 61 1.57 21.09 18.05
CA THR A 61 1.25 22.44 18.54
C THR A 61 -0.20 22.53 18.93
N VAL A 62 -0.47 23.22 20.04
CA VAL A 62 -1.81 23.50 20.55
C VAL A 62 -2.18 24.95 20.21
N HIS A 63 -3.42 25.15 19.76
CA HIS A 63 -3.98 26.41 19.31
C HIS A 63 -5.26 26.71 20.10
N GLN A 64 -5.41 27.97 20.49
CA GLN A 64 -6.53 28.45 21.31
C GLN A 64 -7.83 28.61 20.52
N ASN A 65 -7.73 28.84 19.21
CA ASN A 65 -8.86 29.01 18.32
C ASN A 65 -8.56 28.40 16.94
N ASP A 66 -9.60 28.05 16.20
CA ASP A 66 -9.48 27.49 14.84
C ASP A 66 -8.76 28.46 13.88
N GLY A 67 -8.88 29.78 14.06
CA GLY A 67 -8.20 30.78 13.26
C GLY A 67 -6.68 30.76 13.46
N SER A 68 -6.22 30.53 14.69
CA SER A 68 -4.80 30.30 14.99
C SER A 68 -4.30 29.00 14.39
N TYR A 69 -5.14 27.97 14.35
CA TYR A 69 -4.82 26.71 13.67
C TYR A 69 -4.71 26.91 12.15
N LEU A 70 -5.66 27.60 11.51
CA LEU A 70 -5.63 27.93 10.08
C LEU A 70 -4.42 28.79 9.70
N ALA A 71 -4.08 29.78 10.52
CA ALA A 71 -2.87 30.58 10.30
C ALA A 71 -1.60 29.72 10.47
N HIS A 72 -1.62 28.72 11.34
CA HIS A 72 -0.50 27.80 11.53
C HIS A 72 -0.29 26.86 10.35
N THR A 73 -1.36 26.32 9.74
CA THR A 73 -1.24 25.42 8.57
C THR A 73 -0.66 26.13 7.35
N GLN A 74 -0.94 27.43 7.20
CA GLN A 74 -0.34 28.29 6.18
C GLN A 74 1.09 28.72 6.53
N GLY A 75 1.56 28.45 7.75
CA GLY A 75 2.88 28.81 8.23
C GLY A 75 4.00 27.94 7.64
N LYS A 76 5.17 28.55 7.42
CA LYS A 76 6.35 27.88 6.83
C LYS A 76 6.77 26.63 7.61
N LYS A 77 6.70 26.66 8.96
CA LYS A 77 7.06 25.50 9.80
C LYS A 77 6.17 24.28 9.50
N HIS A 78 4.86 24.48 9.42
CA HIS A 78 3.90 23.42 9.12
C HIS A 78 4.15 22.84 7.73
N GLN A 79 4.30 23.70 6.72
CA GLN A 79 4.61 23.30 5.35
C GLN A 79 5.93 22.53 5.25
N THR A 80 6.98 22.95 5.97
CA THR A 80 8.25 22.20 5.99
C THR A 80 8.14 20.84 6.67
N ASN A 81 7.33 20.72 7.73
CA ASN A 81 7.09 19.43 8.39
C ASN A 81 6.28 18.49 7.50
N LEU A 82 5.32 19.02 6.74
CA LEU A 82 4.55 18.26 5.76
C LEU A 82 5.46 17.73 4.65
N ALA A 83 6.33 18.58 4.09
CA ALA A 83 7.32 18.17 3.10
C ALA A 83 8.31 17.13 3.64
N ARG A 84 8.77 17.29 4.88
CA ARG A 84 9.65 16.30 5.55
C ARG A 84 8.94 14.96 5.76
N ARG A 85 7.67 14.98 6.18
CA ARG A 85 6.86 13.78 6.34
C ARG A 85 6.62 13.10 4.99
N ALA A 86 6.25 13.85 3.96
CA ALA A 86 6.09 13.32 2.61
C ALA A 86 7.40 12.71 2.08
N ALA A 87 8.55 13.36 2.28
CA ALA A 87 9.85 12.81 1.89
C ALA A 87 10.21 11.55 2.71
N ARG A 88 9.89 11.52 4.00
CA ARG A 88 10.09 10.35 4.86
C ARG A 88 9.15 9.21 4.48
N GLU A 89 7.89 9.47 4.18
CA GLU A 89 6.91 8.49 3.69
C GLU A 89 7.21 8.04 2.26
N GLN A 90 7.85 8.84 1.42
CA GLN A 90 8.38 8.36 0.14
C GLN A 90 9.60 7.46 0.35
N LYS A 91 10.47 7.78 1.33
CA LYS A 91 11.64 6.95 1.66
C LYS A 91 11.25 5.66 2.40
N GLU A 92 10.30 5.75 3.32
CA GLU A 92 9.75 4.64 4.12
C GLU A 92 8.68 3.87 3.37
N GLY A 93 7.91 4.48 2.48
CA GLY A 93 7.03 3.81 1.52
C GLY A 93 7.85 2.98 0.55
N LYS A 94 8.96 3.51 0.04
CA LYS A 94 9.99 2.71 -0.63
C LYS A 94 10.61 1.61 0.27
N ALA A 95 10.54 1.75 1.59
CA ALA A 95 11.01 0.73 2.54
C ALA A 95 9.90 -0.21 3.05
N ARG A 96 8.62 0.13 2.90
CA ARG A 96 7.44 -0.65 3.33
C ARG A 96 6.86 -1.44 2.16
N ASP A 97 6.78 -0.84 0.98
CA ASP A 97 6.55 -1.56 -0.29
C ASP A 97 7.81 -2.34 -0.71
N GLY A 98 8.95 -1.97 -0.16
CA GLY A 98 10.24 -2.57 -0.45
C GLY A 98 10.75 -3.53 0.61
N ILE A 99 10.11 -3.80 1.75
CA ILE A 99 10.67 -4.79 2.70
C ILE A 99 9.55 -5.67 3.23
N ASP A 100 9.57 -6.93 2.80
CA ASP A 100 8.68 -7.97 3.27
C ASP A 100 8.91 -8.17 4.79
N PRO A 101 7.88 -8.02 5.65
CA PRO A 101 8.00 -8.14 7.10
C PRO A 101 8.43 -9.54 7.56
N ALA A 102 8.44 -10.54 6.67
CA ALA A 102 8.93 -11.88 6.95
C ALA A 102 10.45 -12.06 6.74
N THR A 103 11.11 -11.26 5.89
CA THR A 103 12.47 -11.57 5.40
C THR A 103 13.46 -10.39 5.35
N GLY A 104 13.03 -9.14 5.58
CA GLY A 104 13.97 -8.02 5.75
C GLY A 104 14.78 -7.62 4.50
N LEU A 105 14.37 -8.04 3.30
CA LEU A 105 15.06 -7.81 2.03
C LEU A 105 14.34 -6.80 1.11
N PRO A 106 15.07 -6.00 0.31
CA PRO A 106 14.52 -4.98 -0.57
C PRO A 106 13.75 -5.54 -1.80
N LEU A 107 12.41 -5.47 -1.81
CA LEU A 107 11.51 -5.57 -2.98
C LEU A 107 11.64 -4.31 -3.87
N GLY A 108 12.84 -4.02 -4.37
CA GLY A 108 13.14 -2.79 -5.10
C GLY A 108 13.53 -2.94 -6.57
N VAL A 109 13.52 -4.16 -7.12
CA VAL A 109 14.05 -4.41 -8.48
C VAL A 109 12.95 -4.85 -9.47
N ALA A 110 11.70 -5.04 -9.04
CA ALA A 110 10.62 -5.50 -9.93
C ALA A 110 9.57 -4.41 -10.23
N ALA A 111 9.87 -3.61 -11.26
CA ALA A 111 8.92 -3.03 -12.21
C ALA A 111 7.76 -2.14 -11.68
N ALA A 112 8.08 -0.89 -11.34
CA ALA A 112 7.13 0.22 -11.44
C ALA A 112 7.12 0.80 -12.87
N GLY A 113 6.84 -0.07 -13.86
CA GLY A 113 6.56 0.37 -15.23
C GLY A 113 5.12 0.87 -15.36
N PRO A 114 4.81 1.74 -16.35
CA PRO A 114 3.44 2.12 -16.65
C PRO A 114 2.61 0.85 -16.90
N ARG A 115 1.53 0.68 -16.13
CA ARG A 115 0.55 -0.40 -16.32
C ARG A 115 -0.10 -0.17 -17.68
N ARG A 116 0.41 -0.88 -18.69
CA ARG A 116 -0.16 -0.89 -20.03
C ARG A 116 -1.57 -1.47 -19.93
N ASN A 117 -2.56 -0.69 -20.37
CA ASN A 117 -3.97 -1.01 -20.20
C ASN A 117 -4.40 -1.95 -21.33
N LEU A 118 -3.98 -3.22 -21.25
CA LEU A 118 -4.34 -4.25 -22.23
C LEU A 118 -5.65 -4.94 -21.81
N VAL A 119 -6.50 -5.25 -22.80
CA VAL A 119 -7.72 -6.04 -22.62
C VAL A 119 -7.31 -7.48 -22.31
N LYS A 120 -7.80 -8.05 -21.21
CA LYS A 120 -7.46 -9.42 -20.82
C LYS A 120 -8.23 -10.42 -21.66
N ILE A 121 -7.52 -11.39 -22.23
CA ILE A 121 -8.07 -12.41 -23.15
C ILE A 121 -8.82 -13.53 -22.39
N GLY A 122 -8.49 -13.73 -21.11
CA GLY A 122 -9.07 -14.76 -20.26
C GLY A 122 -8.00 -15.67 -19.65
N ARG A 123 -8.38 -16.91 -19.34
CA ARG A 123 -7.48 -17.89 -18.70
C ARG A 123 -6.80 -18.79 -19.76
N PRO A 124 -5.49 -19.07 -19.64
CA PRO A 124 -4.78 -20.00 -20.52
C PRO A 124 -5.24 -21.45 -20.34
N GLY A 125 -5.01 -22.27 -21.36
CA GLY A 125 -5.14 -23.72 -21.26
C GLY A 125 -4.05 -24.29 -20.35
N TYR A 126 -4.36 -25.32 -19.57
CA TYR A 126 -3.40 -25.94 -18.66
C TYR A 126 -3.55 -27.45 -18.56
N LYS A 127 -2.45 -28.12 -18.24
CA LYS A 127 -2.37 -29.54 -17.91
C LYS A 127 -1.48 -29.73 -16.69
N ILE A 128 -1.94 -30.53 -15.74
CA ILE A 128 -1.22 -30.80 -14.49
C ILE A 128 -0.93 -32.29 -14.42
N THR A 129 0.33 -32.64 -14.25
CA THR A 129 0.79 -34.03 -14.14
C THR A 129 1.43 -34.23 -12.77
N LYS A 130 0.99 -35.25 -12.04
CA LYS A 130 1.65 -35.66 -10.80
C LYS A 130 2.90 -36.46 -11.18
N ILE A 131 4.05 -36.06 -10.65
CA ILE A 131 5.33 -36.69 -10.93
C ILE A 131 5.94 -37.26 -9.66
N ARG A 132 6.85 -38.21 -9.82
CA ARG A 132 7.62 -38.78 -8.73
C ARG A 132 9.05 -38.98 -9.18
N ASP A 133 10.00 -38.44 -8.43
CA ASP A 133 11.42 -38.65 -8.72
C ASP A 133 11.78 -40.12 -8.44
N PRO A 134 12.32 -40.87 -9.42
CA PRO A 134 12.64 -42.27 -9.25
C PRO A 134 13.73 -42.53 -8.19
N SER A 135 14.65 -41.58 -7.99
CA SER A 135 15.79 -41.74 -7.09
C SER A 135 15.44 -41.41 -5.64
N SER A 136 14.88 -40.22 -5.41
CA SER A 136 14.55 -39.70 -4.08
C SER A 136 13.15 -40.12 -3.61
N ARG A 137 12.31 -40.67 -4.51
CA ARG A 137 10.89 -40.97 -4.30
C ARG A 137 10.03 -39.76 -3.93
N GLN A 138 10.57 -38.54 -4.01
CA GLN A 138 9.85 -37.29 -3.79
C GLN A 138 8.68 -37.16 -4.77
N GLN A 139 7.56 -36.63 -4.28
CA GLN A 139 6.39 -36.35 -5.09
C GLN A 139 6.47 -34.90 -5.57
N GLY A 140 5.97 -34.63 -6.78
CA GLY A 140 5.89 -33.28 -7.31
C GLY A 140 4.73 -33.09 -8.28
N LEU A 141 4.64 -31.88 -8.78
CA LEU A 141 3.64 -31.45 -9.74
C LEU A 141 4.36 -30.79 -10.92
N LEU A 142 3.98 -31.19 -12.12
CA LEU A 142 4.39 -30.57 -13.37
C LEU A 142 3.19 -29.86 -13.99
N PHE A 143 3.32 -28.55 -14.15
CA PHE A 143 2.35 -27.66 -14.77
C PHE A 143 2.81 -27.36 -16.19
N GLN A 144 1.93 -27.58 -17.15
CA GLN A 144 2.09 -27.18 -18.55
C GLN A 144 0.96 -26.18 -18.84
N LEU A 145 1.31 -24.96 -19.22
CA LEU A 145 0.36 -23.90 -19.59
C LEU A 145 0.58 -23.49 -21.04
N GLN A 146 -0.50 -23.26 -21.76
CA GLN A 146 -0.49 -22.84 -23.16
C GLN A 146 -0.93 -21.37 -23.28
N PHE A 147 -0.09 -20.56 -23.92
CA PHE A 147 -0.29 -19.12 -24.09
C PHE A 147 -0.23 -18.70 -25.57
N PRO A 148 -1.14 -19.18 -26.44
CA PRO A 148 -1.07 -18.94 -27.88
C PRO A 148 -1.04 -17.44 -28.26
N ASP A 149 -1.75 -16.58 -27.52
CA ASP A 149 -1.90 -15.14 -27.79
C ASP A 149 -1.11 -14.26 -26.80
N ILE A 150 0.07 -14.72 -26.33
CA ILE A 150 0.93 -13.94 -25.43
C ILE A 150 1.47 -12.69 -26.12
N ALA A 151 1.63 -11.60 -25.36
CA ALA A 151 2.24 -10.37 -25.88
C ALA A 151 3.70 -10.62 -26.33
N PRO A 152 4.18 -9.91 -27.38
CA PRO A 152 5.56 -10.03 -27.81
C PRO A 152 6.53 -9.58 -26.70
N ASP A 153 7.67 -10.26 -26.59
CA ASP A 153 8.70 -10.04 -25.58
C ASP A 153 8.24 -10.20 -24.12
N VAL A 154 7.09 -10.88 -23.89
CA VAL A 154 6.62 -11.23 -22.55
C VAL A 154 6.84 -12.72 -22.30
N GLU A 155 7.52 -13.01 -21.20
CA GLU A 155 7.70 -14.37 -20.70
C GLU A 155 6.80 -14.61 -19.48
N PRO A 156 6.14 -15.78 -19.38
CA PRO A 156 5.36 -16.14 -18.20
C PRO A 156 6.22 -16.17 -16.95
N LYS A 157 5.66 -15.67 -15.85
CA LYS A 157 6.29 -15.70 -14.52
C LYS A 157 5.45 -16.51 -13.56
N TRP A 158 6.10 -17.18 -12.62
CA TRP A 158 5.43 -17.96 -11.60
C TRP A 158 5.92 -17.63 -10.21
N GLN A 159 5.07 -17.84 -9.21
CA GLN A 159 5.39 -17.68 -7.80
C GLN A 159 4.47 -18.55 -6.95
N VAL A 160 4.91 -18.92 -5.75
CA VAL A 160 4.08 -19.62 -4.76
C VAL A 160 3.67 -18.63 -3.67
N MET A 161 2.40 -18.70 -3.29
CA MET A 161 1.75 -17.77 -2.38
C MET A 161 1.00 -18.53 -1.29
N ASN A 162 1.02 -18.00 -0.07
CA ASN A 162 0.27 -18.57 1.05
C ASN A 162 -1.24 -18.27 0.92
N ALA A 163 -2.09 -19.06 1.57
CA ALA A 163 -3.54 -18.85 1.59
C ALA A 163 -3.99 -17.53 2.22
N PHE A 164 -3.21 -16.93 3.14
CA PHE A 164 -3.55 -15.66 3.80
C PHE A 164 -3.27 -14.42 2.94
N THR A 165 -2.41 -14.53 1.95
CA THR A 165 -2.00 -13.40 1.09
C THR A 165 -2.95 -13.19 -0.08
N GLN A 166 -3.64 -14.23 -0.52
CA GLN A 166 -4.70 -14.12 -1.53
C GLN A 166 -5.99 -13.56 -0.89
N ARG A 167 -6.81 -12.85 -1.68
CA ARG A 167 -8.05 -12.17 -1.22
C ARG A 167 -9.30 -12.62 -1.98
N ILE A 168 -9.20 -13.71 -2.75
CA ILE A 168 -10.25 -14.18 -3.64
C ILE A 168 -11.13 -15.21 -2.92
N GLU A 169 -10.50 -16.19 -2.28
CA GLU A 169 -11.15 -17.25 -1.52
C GLU A 169 -10.93 -17.05 -0.02
N GLU A 170 -11.70 -17.76 0.81
CA GLU A 170 -11.44 -17.81 2.25
C GLU A 170 -10.08 -18.49 2.54
N PRO A 171 -9.22 -17.91 3.40
CA PRO A 171 -7.92 -18.49 3.69
C PRO A 171 -8.01 -19.87 4.38
N ASP A 172 -7.48 -20.91 3.73
CA ASP A 172 -7.34 -22.26 4.28
C ASP A 172 -5.86 -22.61 4.46
N ARG A 173 -5.44 -22.91 5.69
CA ARG A 173 -4.06 -23.25 6.07
C ARG A 173 -3.56 -24.55 5.45
N ASN A 174 -4.45 -25.44 5.03
CA ASN A 174 -4.07 -26.73 4.43
C ASN A 174 -3.58 -26.59 2.99
N PHE A 175 -3.75 -25.41 2.40
CA PHE A 175 -3.40 -25.15 1.01
C PHE A 175 -2.51 -23.92 0.85
N GLN A 176 -1.74 -23.94 -0.23
CA GLN A 176 -1.02 -22.80 -0.77
C GLN A 176 -1.34 -22.73 -2.27
N TYR A 177 -0.99 -21.63 -2.92
CA TYR A 177 -1.35 -21.37 -4.30
C TYR A 177 -0.11 -21.17 -5.15
N LEU A 178 0.00 -21.91 -6.25
CA LEU A 178 1.00 -21.65 -7.29
C LEU A 178 0.38 -20.74 -8.35
N LEU A 179 0.94 -19.54 -8.50
CA LEU A 179 0.47 -18.56 -9.46
C LEU A 179 1.33 -18.57 -10.71
N VAL A 180 0.69 -18.43 -11.86
CA VAL A 180 1.35 -18.18 -13.14
C VAL A 180 0.69 -16.96 -13.79
N ALA A 181 1.50 -16.00 -14.20
CA ALA A 181 1.06 -14.76 -14.82
C ALA A 181 1.81 -14.52 -16.14
N ALA A 182 1.06 -14.23 -17.19
CA ALA A 182 1.58 -13.80 -18.48
C ALA A 182 0.58 -12.80 -19.09
N GLU A 183 1.05 -11.66 -19.56
CA GLU A 183 0.19 -10.67 -20.21
C GLU A 183 -0.06 -11.07 -21.67
N PRO A 184 -1.29 -11.00 -22.21
CA PRO A 184 -2.52 -10.38 -21.68
C PRO A 184 -3.47 -11.34 -20.94
N TYR A 185 -3.02 -12.54 -20.60
CA TYR A 185 -3.85 -13.51 -19.90
C TYR A 185 -4.09 -13.11 -18.44
N GLU A 186 -5.17 -13.65 -17.88
CA GLU A 186 -5.41 -13.57 -16.45
C GLU A 186 -4.41 -14.43 -15.68
N THR A 187 -4.03 -13.97 -14.49
CA THR A 187 -3.19 -14.75 -13.58
C THR A 187 -3.95 -16.01 -13.15
N CYS A 188 -3.38 -17.18 -13.40
CA CYS A 188 -3.89 -18.46 -12.92
C CYS A 188 -3.31 -18.77 -11.55
N GLY A 189 -4.15 -19.23 -10.62
CA GLY A 189 -3.74 -19.76 -9.33
C GLY A 189 -4.16 -21.23 -9.21
N PHE A 190 -3.19 -22.11 -8.92
CA PHE A 190 -3.43 -23.53 -8.70
C PHE A 190 -3.35 -23.82 -7.20
N LYS A 191 -4.45 -24.34 -6.65
CA LYS A 191 -4.52 -24.79 -5.26
C LYS A 191 -3.70 -26.06 -5.09
N ILE A 192 -2.64 -26.00 -4.29
CA ILE A 192 -1.75 -27.12 -3.99
C ILE A 192 -1.70 -27.34 -2.46
N PRO A 193 -1.39 -28.57 -1.99
CA PRO A 193 -1.22 -28.82 -0.55
C PRO A 193 -0.15 -27.89 0.05
N ALA A 194 -0.40 -27.41 1.27
CA ALA A 194 0.55 -26.60 2.05
C ALA A 194 1.71 -27.44 2.64
N ARG A 195 2.26 -28.36 1.83
CA ARG A 195 3.49 -29.09 2.14
C ARG A 195 4.69 -28.24 1.71
N GLU A 196 5.79 -28.39 2.43
CA GLU A 196 7.01 -27.65 2.13
C GLU A 196 7.54 -28.05 0.74
N LEU A 197 7.80 -27.05 -0.10
CA LEU A 197 8.39 -27.25 -1.42
C LEU A 197 9.90 -27.30 -1.29
N ASP A 198 10.52 -28.26 -1.98
CA ASP A 198 11.97 -28.32 -2.07
C ASP A 198 12.46 -27.14 -2.92
N LYS A 199 13.25 -26.24 -2.32
CA LYS A 199 13.75 -25.01 -2.94
C LYS A 199 15.12 -25.16 -3.58
N ARG A 200 15.68 -26.37 -3.59
CA ARG A 200 16.94 -26.65 -4.26
C ARG A 200 16.76 -26.51 -5.78
N ASP A 201 17.77 -25.95 -6.45
CA ASP A 201 17.72 -25.66 -7.90
C ASP A 201 17.51 -26.91 -8.77
N ASP A 202 17.87 -28.10 -8.29
CA ASP A 202 17.65 -29.37 -9.01
C ASP A 202 16.21 -29.90 -8.88
N LYS A 203 15.44 -29.37 -7.93
CA LYS A 203 14.08 -29.82 -7.61
C LYS A 203 12.99 -28.86 -8.10
N GLN A 204 13.38 -27.66 -8.54
CA GLN A 204 12.49 -26.73 -9.21
C GLN A 204 12.93 -26.55 -10.65
N PHE A 205 11.98 -26.56 -11.58
CA PHE A 205 12.28 -26.36 -12.98
C PHE A 205 11.23 -25.43 -13.58
N SER A 206 11.67 -24.45 -14.37
CA SER A 206 10.77 -23.62 -15.16
C SER A 206 11.37 -23.36 -16.53
N PHE A 207 10.57 -23.52 -17.57
CA PHE A 207 11.00 -23.38 -18.95
C PHE A 207 9.88 -22.76 -19.79
N TRP A 208 10.24 -21.78 -20.60
CA TRP A 208 9.34 -21.13 -21.56
C TRP A 208 9.78 -21.51 -22.97
N ASP A 209 8.88 -22.12 -23.73
CA ASP A 209 9.05 -22.38 -25.16
C ASP A 209 8.39 -21.25 -25.96
N PRO A 210 9.17 -20.32 -26.54
CA PRO A 210 8.61 -19.20 -27.29
C PRO A 210 8.00 -19.60 -28.64
N ASP A 211 8.35 -20.77 -29.18
CA ASP A 211 7.87 -21.27 -30.46
C ASP A 211 6.56 -22.02 -30.29
N ALA A 212 6.51 -22.96 -29.34
CA ALA A 212 5.29 -23.70 -29.00
C ALA A 212 4.29 -22.88 -28.16
N LYS A 213 4.73 -21.74 -27.63
CA LYS A 213 3.98 -20.90 -26.66
C LYS A 213 3.55 -21.69 -25.42
N GLU A 214 4.42 -22.60 -24.98
CA GLU A 214 4.17 -23.45 -23.82
C GLU A 214 5.09 -23.11 -22.65
N PHE A 215 4.50 -23.00 -21.47
CA PHE A 215 5.22 -22.75 -20.24
C PHE A 215 5.15 -23.97 -19.33
N TRP A 216 6.32 -24.42 -18.90
CA TRP A 216 6.49 -25.59 -18.06
C TRP A 216 7.03 -25.15 -16.71
N VAL A 217 6.36 -25.58 -15.62
CA VAL A 217 6.84 -25.39 -14.25
C VAL A 217 6.72 -26.69 -13.49
N GLN A 218 7.81 -27.11 -12.88
CA GLN A 218 7.88 -28.26 -12.01
C GLN A 218 8.20 -27.80 -10.59
N VAL A 219 7.42 -28.28 -9.63
CA VAL A 219 7.71 -28.13 -8.21
C VAL A 219 7.68 -29.50 -7.53
N MET A 220 8.69 -29.77 -6.71
CA MET A 220 8.77 -30.99 -5.91
C MET A 220 8.48 -30.65 -4.45
N PHE A 221 7.78 -31.53 -3.75
CA PHE A 221 7.61 -31.44 -2.31
C PHE A 221 8.81 -32.06 -1.60
N MET A 222 9.15 -31.53 -0.41
CA MET A 222 10.11 -32.18 0.47
C MET A 222 9.68 -33.62 0.77
N SER A 223 10.66 -34.51 0.88
CA SER A 223 10.40 -35.90 1.25
C SER A 223 9.87 -35.98 2.68
N GLU A 224 9.00 -36.95 2.98
CA GLU A 224 8.47 -37.14 4.34
C GLU A 224 9.59 -37.32 5.38
N ARG A 225 10.73 -37.87 4.96
CA ARG A 225 11.91 -38.02 5.81
C ARG A 225 12.51 -36.66 6.15
N GLU A 226 12.76 -35.82 5.15
CA GLU A 226 13.35 -34.49 5.37
C GLU A 226 12.40 -33.54 6.10
N GLU A 227 11.09 -33.63 5.85
CA GLU A 227 10.05 -32.83 6.53
C GLU A 227 10.06 -33.07 8.06
N ARG A 228 10.29 -34.32 8.49
CA ARG A 228 10.43 -34.66 9.92
C ARG A 228 11.68 -34.09 10.59
N TYR A 229 12.78 -33.94 9.84
CA TYR A 229 14.03 -33.39 10.37
C TYR A 229 14.10 -31.85 10.26
N GLY A 230 13.39 -31.24 9.30
CA GLY A 230 13.29 -29.78 9.13
C GLY A 230 12.44 -29.09 10.21
N ALA A 231 11.47 -29.79 10.79
CA ALA A 231 10.61 -29.28 11.87
C ALA A 231 11.29 -29.24 13.26
N ALA A 232 12.54 -29.70 13.38
CA ALA A 232 13.29 -29.68 14.64
C ALA A 232 13.85 -28.26 14.92
N PRO A 233 13.52 -27.63 16.07
CA PRO A 233 14.04 -26.31 16.41
C PRO A 233 15.57 -26.31 16.45
N GLY A 234 16.21 -25.44 15.66
CA GLY A 234 17.66 -25.22 15.69
C GLY A 234 18.47 -25.78 14.51
N LEU A 235 17.86 -26.54 13.60
CA LEU A 235 18.50 -26.93 12.34
C LEU A 235 18.08 -25.96 11.24
N SER A 236 18.82 -24.86 11.11
CA SER A 236 18.65 -23.92 10.01
C SER A 236 18.67 -24.63 8.65
N SER A 237 17.75 -24.21 7.76
CA SER A 237 17.71 -24.58 6.35
C SER A 237 19.12 -24.57 5.77
N ARG A 238 19.65 -25.73 5.39
CA ARG A 238 20.90 -25.79 4.63
C ARG A 238 20.64 -25.05 3.32
N ARG A 239 21.41 -23.98 3.11
CA ARG A 239 21.45 -23.23 1.85
C ARG A 239 21.81 -24.15 0.69
#